data_AF-A0A0W8E0E3-F1
#
_entry.id   AF-A0A0W8E0E3-F1
#
_cell.length_a   1.000
_cell.length_b   1.000
_cell.length_c   1.000
_cell.angle_alpha   90.00
_cell.angle_beta   90.00
_cell.angle_gamma   90.00
#
_symmetry.space_group_name_H-M   'P 1'
#
loop_
_entity.id
_entity.type
_entity.pdbx_description
1 polymer ?
#
loop_
_entity_poly.entity_id
_entity_poly.type
_entity_poly.pdbx_seq_one_letter_code
_entity_poly.pdbx_strand_id
1 'polypeptide(L)'
;MKSALLRTSRLGALATRAFSSSSEPLVLVEKKDKYAVVRMNRPPVNSLNTALIKELDATIKKLEDDKSPAKITKFWTSLQDLYLRLYTTRLAAVAAIEGHSPAGGCLLAMCCDYRIMTSGKPMIGLNETQLGIVAPTWFRDTFVNTIGHREAEKMLGLGLQVDATKAKSIGLVDEAVALEEVFPRAETAMGKWLAIPDMARVKTKQLMRQETADRLIAIREKDLEAFTDFAQTDKVQKSLGMYLASLKKK
;
A
#
# COMPACT_ATOMS: atom_id res chain seq x y z
N MET A 1 -14.04 -7.75 -18.72
CA MET A 1 -15.21 -8.19 -19.51
C MET A 1 -15.85 -9.36 -18.77
N LYS A 2 -17.19 -9.40 -18.75
CA LYS A 2 -18.05 -10.24 -17.91
C LYS A 2 -17.89 -11.74 -18.19
N SER A 3 -17.88 -12.60 -17.17
CA SER A 3 -18.38 -13.99 -17.27
C SER A 3 -18.41 -14.70 -15.91
N ALA A 4 -19.56 -15.28 -15.57
CA ALA A 4 -19.73 -16.27 -14.52
C ALA A 4 -20.13 -17.59 -15.19
N LEU A 5 -19.40 -18.68 -14.91
CA LEU A 5 -19.69 -20.00 -15.47
C LEU A 5 -20.51 -20.79 -14.45
N LEU A 6 -21.82 -20.92 -14.69
CA LEU A 6 -22.71 -21.75 -13.88
C LEU A 6 -22.58 -23.21 -14.36
N ARG A 7 -21.98 -24.07 -13.54
CA ARG A 7 -21.81 -25.50 -13.86
C ARG A 7 -22.69 -26.35 -12.96
N THR A 8 -23.65 -27.05 -13.56
CA THR A 8 -24.44 -28.11 -12.90
C THR A 8 -23.84 -29.45 -13.29
N SER A 9 -23.26 -30.19 -12.35
CA SER A 9 -22.85 -31.58 -12.57
C SER A 9 -23.41 -32.49 -11.48
N ARG A 10 -24.06 -33.58 -11.90
CA ARG A 10 -24.39 -34.74 -11.06
C ARG A 10 -23.23 -35.73 -11.11
N LEU A 11 -22.88 -36.31 -9.96
CA LEU A 11 -22.22 -37.61 -9.82
C LEU A 11 -22.86 -38.32 -8.61
N GLY A 12 -23.08 -39.62 -8.75
CA GLY A 12 -24.12 -40.36 -8.04
C GLY A 12 -23.79 -40.99 -6.69
N ALA A 13 -24.89 -41.43 -6.06
CA ALA A 13 -25.12 -42.57 -5.16
C ALA A 13 -24.40 -42.69 -3.78
N LEU A 14 -25.25 -42.58 -2.74
CA LEU A 14 -25.41 -43.42 -1.52
C LEU A 14 -24.32 -43.45 -0.42
N ALA A 15 -24.66 -42.90 0.77
CA ALA A 15 -24.62 -43.59 2.07
C ALA A 15 -25.09 -42.71 3.27
N THR A 16 -26.12 -43.20 3.99
CA THR A 16 -26.44 -43.16 5.45
C THR A 16 -26.45 -41.87 6.32
N ARG A 17 -27.47 -41.84 7.20
CA ARG A 17 -27.98 -40.77 8.09
C ARG A 17 -27.05 -40.32 9.24
N ALA A 18 -27.22 -39.06 9.67
CA ALA A 18 -27.29 -38.68 11.09
C ALA A 18 -28.11 -37.38 11.29
N PHE A 19 -29.04 -37.37 12.25
CA PHE A 19 -29.77 -36.18 12.69
C PHE A 19 -28.89 -35.41 13.69
N SER A 20 -28.58 -34.15 13.38
CA SER A 20 -27.95 -33.17 14.27
C SER A 20 -28.69 -31.84 14.08
N SER A 21 -29.10 -31.21 15.19
CA SER A 21 -29.96 -30.02 15.25
C SER A 21 -29.23 -28.71 14.93
N SER A 22 -28.55 -28.66 13.79
CA SER A 22 -28.17 -27.43 13.12
C SER A 22 -28.63 -27.57 11.67
N SER A 23 -29.69 -26.87 11.27
CA SER A 23 -30.08 -26.86 9.86
C SER A 23 -28.88 -26.42 9.03
N GLU A 24 -28.43 -27.28 8.12
CA GLU A 24 -27.34 -26.91 7.22
C GLU A 24 -27.65 -25.58 6.54
N PRO A 25 -26.65 -24.70 6.36
CA PRO A 25 -26.86 -23.41 5.72
C PRO A 25 -27.41 -23.61 4.31
N LEU A 26 -28.37 -22.76 3.91
CA LEU A 26 -29.01 -22.83 2.61
C LEU A 26 -28.07 -22.33 1.50
N VAL A 27 -27.02 -21.62 1.86
CA VAL A 27 -25.96 -21.14 0.97
C VAL A 27 -24.58 -21.50 1.53
N LEU A 28 -23.77 -22.18 0.73
CA LEU A 28 -22.38 -22.52 1.02
C LEU A 28 -21.46 -21.60 0.22
N VAL A 29 -20.38 -21.12 0.84
CA VAL A 29 -19.38 -20.27 0.18
C VAL A 29 -18.00 -20.89 0.32
N GLU A 30 -17.32 -21.07 -0.81
CA GLU A 30 -15.92 -21.50 -0.86
C GLU A 30 -15.08 -20.37 -1.48
N LYS A 31 -14.11 -19.84 -0.73
CA LYS A 31 -13.21 -18.79 -1.22
C LYS A 31 -11.99 -19.40 -1.91
N LYS A 32 -11.63 -18.86 -3.08
CA LYS A 32 -10.39 -19.13 -3.83
C LYS A 32 -9.62 -17.83 -4.03
N ASP A 33 -8.34 -17.92 -4.38
CA ASP A 33 -7.44 -16.76 -4.53
C ASP A 33 -7.97 -15.63 -5.43
N LYS A 34 -8.80 -15.95 -6.43
CA LYS A 34 -9.30 -14.98 -7.42
C LYS A 34 -10.83 -14.92 -7.55
N TYR A 35 -11.57 -15.80 -6.89
CA TYR A 35 -13.03 -15.87 -6.97
C TYR A 35 -13.62 -16.60 -5.76
N ALA A 36 -14.92 -16.42 -5.51
CA ALA A 36 -15.67 -17.23 -4.56
C ALA A 36 -16.68 -18.10 -5.31
N VAL A 37 -16.91 -19.32 -4.83
CA VAL A 37 -17.97 -20.22 -5.31
C VAL A 37 -19.11 -20.17 -4.31
N VAL A 38 -20.26 -19.66 -4.74
CA VAL A 38 -21.50 -19.66 -3.96
C VAL A 38 -22.35 -20.83 -4.45
N ARG A 39 -22.71 -21.75 -3.55
CA ARG A 39 -23.52 -22.94 -3.85
C ARG A 39 -24.81 -22.89 -3.04
N MET A 40 -25.95 -23.06 -3.70
CA MET A 40 -27.22 -23.28 -3.02
C MET A 40 -27.28 -24.71 -2.48
N ASN A 41 -27.66 -24.85 -1.22
CA ASN A 41 -27.72 -26.12 -0.47
C ASN A 41 -29.11 -26.33 0.14
N ARG A 42 -30.12 -26.44 -0.72
CA ARG A 42 -31.53 -26.70 -0.37
C ARG A 42 -32.10 -27.87 -1.19
N PRO A 43 -31.77 -29.13 -0.87
CA PRO A 43 -32.33 -30.29 -1.57
C PRO A 43 -33.87 -30.37 -1.45
N PRO A 44 -34.58 -31.06 -2.37
CA PRO A 44 -34.01 -31.87 -3.47
C PRO A 44 -33.65 -31.07 -4.72
N VAL A 45 -34.19 -29.86 -4.91
CA VAL A 45 -34.09 -29.11 -6.18
C VAL A 45 -33.71 -27.64 -6.03
N ASN A 46 -33.24 -27.19 -4.86
CA ASN A 46 -32.91 -25.80 -4.56
C ASN A 46 -34.05 -24.82 -4.86
N SER A 47 -35.27 -25.16 -4.44
CA SER A 47 -36.43 -24.29 -4.65
C SER A 47 -36.17 -22.89 -4.07
N LEU A 48 -36.52 -21.84 -4.80
CA LEU A 48 -36.37 -20.45 -4.34
C LEU A 48 -37.54 -20.10 -3.42
N ASN A 49 -37.30 -20.09 -2.11
CA ASN A 49 -38.22 -19.51 -1.13
C ASN A 49 -37.61 -18.23 -0.53
N THR A 50 -38.41 -17.50 0.24
CA THR A 50 -37.98 -16.24 0.86
C THR A 50 -36.74 -16.40 1.75
N ALA A 51 -36.57 -17.54 2.42
CA ALA A 51 -35.39 -17.80 3.26
C ALA A 51 -34.10 -17.92 2.44
N LEU A 52 -34.11 -18.74 1.37
CA LEU A 52 -32.96 -18.89 0.47
C LEU A 52 -32.63 -17.59 -0.26
N ILE A 53 -33.65 -16.83 -0.67
CA ILE A 53 -33.44 -15.52 -1.32
C ILE A 53 -32.75 -14.54 -0.36
N LYS A 54 -33.20 -14.45 0.91
CA LYS A 54 -32.57 -13.57 1.91
C LYS A 54 -31.15 -14.01 2.25
N GLU A 55 -30.89 -15.31 2.35
CA GLU A 55 -29.55 -15.83 2.64
C GLU A 55 -28.59 -15.62 1.46
N LEU A 56 -29.06 -15.78 0.22
CA LEU A 56 -28.31 -15.43 -0.98
C LEU A 56 -28.02 -13.93 -1.05
N ASP A 57 -29.01 -13.08 -0.84
CA ASP A 57 -28.84 -11.62 -0.83
C ASP A 57 -27.81 -11.17 0.21
N ALA A 58 -27.94 -11.66 1.45
CA ALA A 58 -26.96 -11.39 2.51
C ALA A 58 -25.57 -11.93 2.21
N THR A 59 -25.47 -13.09 1.54
CA THR A 59 -24.21 -13.70 1.13
C THR A 59 -23.54 -12.91 0.02
N ILE A 60 -24.29 -12.52 -1.01
CA ILE A 60 -23.80 -11.69 -2.12
C ILE A 60 -23.38 -10.33 -1.59
N LYS A 61 -24.19 -9.69 -0.74
CA LYS A 61 -23.82 -8.43 -0.09
C LYS A 61 -22.53 -8.56 0.74
N LYS A 62 -22.37 -9.65 1.51
CA LYS A 62 -21.11 -9.94 2.22
C LYS A 62 -19.91 -10.13 1.29
N LEU A 63 -20.10 -10.71 0.10
CA LEU A 63 -19.05 -10.89 -0.90
C LEU A 63 -18.75 -9.60 -1.68
N GLU A 64 -19.74 -8.75 -1.88
CA GLU A 64 -19.60 -7.40 -2.46
C GLU A 64 -18.91 -6.45 -1.48
N ASP A 65 -19.25 -6.56 -0.19
CA ASP A 65 -18.61 -5.86 0.92
C ASP A 65 -17.28 -6.51 1.37
N ASP A 66 -16.91 -7.66 0.78
CA ASP A 66 -15.63 -8.33 1.04
C ASP A 66 -14.50 -7.47 0.46
N LYS A 67 -13.94 -6.61 1.31
CA LYS A 67 -12.69 -5.86 1.12
C LYS A 67 -11.54 -6.86 1.03
N SER A 68 -11.49 -7.62 -0.06
CA SER A 68 -10.78 -8.90 -0.05
C SER A 68 -9.37 -8.73 0.51
N PRO A 69 -9.01 -9.45 1.60
CA PRO A 69 -7.68 -9.40 2.18
C PRO A 69 -6.59 -9.53 1.11
N ALA A 70 -6.85 -10.34 0.09
CA ALA A 70 -6.00 -10.51 -1.08
C ALA A 70 -5.60 -9.20 -1.80
N LYS A 71 -6.47 -8.18 -1.90
CA LYS A 71 -6.14 -6.89 -2.54
C LYS A 71 -5.24 -6.02 -1.67
N ILE A 72 -5.56 -5.91 -0.38
CA ILE A 72 -4.76 -5.13 0.59
C ILE A 72 -3.40 -5.79 0.78
N THR A 73 -3.39 -7.12 0.95
CA THR A 73 -2.18 -7.93 1.00
C THR A 73 -1.34 -7.75 -0.25
N LYS A 74 -1.92 -7.91 -1.45
CA LYS A 74 -1.18 -7.72 -2.70
C LYS A 74 -0.61 -6.31 -2.84
N PHE A 75 -1.39 -5.29 -2.48
CA PHE A 75 -0.91 -3.90 -2.50
C PHE A 75 0.29 -3.73 -1.56
N TRP A 76 0.18 -4.19 -0.31
CA TRP A 76 1.23 -4.02 0.68
C TRP A 76 2.49 -4.81 0.34
N THR A 77 2.36 -6.07 -0.06
CA THR A 77 3.50 -6.88 -0.53
C THR A 77 4.18 -6.21 -1.73
N SER A 78 3.41 -5.67 -2.68
CA SER A 78 3.98 -4.96 -3.84
C SER A 78 4.71 -3.68 -3.43
N LEU A 79 4.20 -2.95 -2.43
CA LEU A 79 4.82 -1.74 -1.92
C LEU A 79 6.12 -2.05 -1.17
N GLN A 80 6.14 -3.08 -0.33
CA GLN A 80 7.36 -3.59 0.32
C GLN A 80 8.41 -3.98 -0.73
N ASP A 81 8.02 -4.72 -1.78
CA ASP A 81 8.93 -5.10 -2.85
C ASP A 81 9.46 -3.89 -3.63
N LEU A 82 8.61 -2.90 -3.91
CA LEU A 82 9.02 -1.68 -4.60
C LEU A 82 10.01 -0.89 -3.75
N TYR A 83 9.71 -0.72 -2.47
CA TYR A 83 10.61 -0.05 -1.51
C TYR A 83 11.96 -0.74 -1.45
N LEU A 84 12.01 -2.06 -1.21
CA LEU A 84 13.27 -2.80 -1.12
C LEU A 84 14.06 -2.69 -2.42
N ARG A 85 13.41 -2.87 -3.57
CA ARG A 85 14.06 -2.76 -4.89
C ARG A 85 14.62 -1.37 -5.15
N LEU A 86 13.86 -0.31 -4.89
CA LEU A 86 14.29 1.06 -5.15
C LEU A 86 15.35 1.52 -4.14
N TYR A 87 15.12 1.27 -2.84
CA TYR A 87 16.00 1.72 -1.76
C TYR A 87 17.41 1.10 -1.88
N THR A 88 17.49 -0.17 -2.30
CA THR A 88 18.75 -0.94 -2.43
C THR A 88 19.23 -1.09 -3.88
N THR A 89 18.60 -0.43 -4.84
CA THR A 89 18.96 -0.56 -6.26
C THR A 89 20.43 -0.22 -6.50
N ARG A 90 21.03 -0.93 -7.46
CA ARG A 90 22.39 -0.66 -7.96
C ARG A 90 22.44 0.63 -8.78
N LEU A 91 21.30 1.03 -9.35
CA LEU A 91 21.20 2.23 -10.17
C LEU A 91 21.43 3.48 -9.32
N ALA A 92 22.01 4.51 -9.93
CA ALA A 92 21.88 5.86 -9.43
C ALA A 92 20.44 6.33 -9.70
N ALA A 93 19.77 6.88 -8.70
CA ALA A 93 18.39 7.34 -8.79
C ALA A 93 18.28 8.80 -8.34
N VAL A 94 17.70 9.65 -9.18
CA VAL A 94 17.42 11.06 -8.88
C VAL A 94 15.90 11.27 -8.95
N ALA A 95 15.31 11.83 -7.90
CA ALA A 95 13.90 12.20 -7.87
C ALA A 95 13.73 13.64 -8.37
N ALA A 96 13.01 13.79 -9.48
CA ALA A 96 12.52 15.06 -10.00
C ALA A 96 11.07 15.26 -9.51
N ILE A 97 10.85 16.21 -8.61
CA ILE A 97 9.58 16.38 -7.87
C ILE A 97 8.90 17.67 -8.31
N GLU A 98 8.06 17.58 -9.34
CA GLU A 98 7.34 18.72 -9.95
C GLU A 98 5.98 19.01 -9.30
N GLY A 99 5.52 18.16 -8.37
CA GLY A 99 4.20 18.26 -7.76
C GLY A 99 4.19 17.82 -6.30
N HIS A 100 2.99 17.77 -5.70
CA HIS A 100 2.83 17.30 -4.33
C HIS A 100 3.37 15.87 -4.19
N SER A 101 4.08 15.63 -3.09
CA SER A 101 4.70 14.34 -2.79
C SER A 101 4.35 13.88 -1.36
N PRO A 102 3.05 13.59 -1.06
CA PRO A 102 2.64 13.05 0.23
C PRO A 102 2.94 11.56 0.37
N ALA A 103 3.12 11.09 1.61
CA ALA A 103 3.13 9.67 1.98
C ALA A 103 4.01 8.80 1.04
N GLY A 104 3.39 7.96 0.20
CA GLY A 104 4.10 7.12 -0.77
C GLY A 104 4.96 7.90 -1.77
N GLY A 105 4.57 9.11 -2.17
CA GLY A 105 5.42 9.97 -3.00
C GLY A 105 6.70 10.39 -2.28
N CYS A 106 6.57 10.80 -1.01
CA CYS A 106 7.72 11.15 -0.17
C CYS A 106 8.62 9.95 0.06
N LEU A 107 8.06 8.76 0.34
CA LEU A 107 8.81 7.52 0.46
C LEU A 107 9.66 7.26 -0.80
N LEU A 108 9.04 7.26 -1.98
CA LEU A 108 9.75 6.97 -3.22
C LEU A 108 10.86 7.98 -3.49
N ALA A 109 10.62 9.27 -3.20
CA ALA A 109 11.65 10.30 -3.29
C ALA A 109 12.84 10.03 -2.36
N MET A 110 12.60 9.63 -1.10
CA MET A 110 13.66 9.30 -0.16
C MET A 110 14.42 8.01 -0.49
N CYS A 111 13.80 7.11 -1.27
CA CYS A 111 14.51 5.95 -1.80
C CYS A 111 15.53 6.32 -2.88
N CYS A 112 15.41 7.49 -3.52
CA CYS A 112 16.40 7.98 -4.46
C CYS A 112 17.69 8.44 -3.76
N ASP A 113 18.77 8.55 -4.53
CA ASP A 113 20.07 9.01 -4.05
C ASP A 113 20.14 10.55 -3.95
N TYR A 114 19.37 11.24 -4.79
CA TYR A 114 19.25 12.70 -4.82
C TYR A 114 17.81 13.14 -5.12
N ARG A 115 17.40 14.31 -4.64
CA ARG A 115 16.02 14.83 -4.72
C ARG A 115 16.02 16.31 -5.07
N ILE A 116 15.33 16.67 -6.14
CA ILE A 116 15.14 18.05 -6.59
C ILE A 116 13.63 18.31 -6.63
N MET A 117 13.19 19.41 -6.03
CA MET A 117 11.77 19.75 -5.93
C MET A 117 11.48 21.14 -6.46
N THR A 118 10.35 21.28 -7.15
CA THR A 118 9.86 22.59 -7.58
C THR A 118 9.44 23.45 -6.39
N SER A 119 9.75 24.73 -6.46
CA SER A 119 9.36 25.74 -5.48
C SER A 119 7.88 26.14 -5.65
N GLY A 120 7.30 26.74 -4.61
CA GLY A 120 5.93 27.23 -4.64
C GLY A 120 4.96 26.34 -3.87
N LYS A 121 3.79 26.06 -4.45
CA LYS A 121 2.66 25.38 -3.78
C LYS A 121 2.90 23.90 -3.45
N PRO A 122 3.68 23.11 -4.21
CA PRO A 122 3.88 21.70 -3.91
C PRO A 122 4.46 21.46 -2.51
N MET A 123 3.98 20.41 -1.86
CA MET A 123 4.35 20.03 -0.49
C MET A 123 4.82 18.58 -0.46
N ILE A 124 5.82 18.28 0.37
CA ILE A 124 6.38 16.94 0.57
C ILE A 124 6.39 16.58 2.06
N GLY A 125 6.11 15.32 2.38
CA GLY A 125 6.18 14.81 3.76
C GLY A 125 5.33 13.57 3.98
N LEU A 126 5.50 12.98 5.15
CA LEU A 126 4.74 11.83 5.63
C LEU A 126 3.57 12.34 6.49
N ASN A 127 2.37 12.33 5.91
CA ASN A 127 1.14 12.89 6.48
C ASN A 127 0.13 11.83 6.95
N GLU A 128 0.59 10.60 7.17
CA GLU A 128 -0.21 9.43 7.55
C GLU A 128 -1.13 9.71 8.75
N THR A 129 -0.62 10.41 9.78
CA THR A 129 -1.37 10.71 11.00
C THR A 129 -2.55 11.63 10.77
N GLN A 130 -2.51 12.50 9.74
CA GLN A 130 -3.66 13.32 9.32
C GLN A 130 -4.82 12.46 8.78
N LEU A 131 -4.52 11.25 8.33
CA LEU A 131 -5.50 10.27 7.85
C LEU A 131 -5.84 9.22 8.92
N GLY A 132 -5.34 9.37 10.15
CA GLY A 132 -5.55 8.41 11.23
C GLY A 132 -4.82 7.09 11.02
N ILE A 133 -3.80 7.06 10.15
CA ILE A 133 -2.91 5.93 9.93
C ILE A 133 -1.50 6.26 10.43
N VAL A 134 -0.64 5.26 10.53
CA VAL A 134 0.74 5.40 11.02
C VAL A 134 1.70 5.01 9.91
N ALA A 135 2.76 5.80 9.74
CA ALA A 135 3.85 5.45 8.82
C ALA A 135 4.53 4.15 9.30
N PRO A 136 4.69 3.14 8.42
CA PRO A 136 5.40 1.91 8.76
C PRO A 136 6.83 2.17 9.25
N THR A 137 7.40 1.20 9.97
CA THR A 137 8.75 1.33 10.54
C THR A 137 9.81 1.67 9.48
N TRP A 138 9.69 1.12 8.28
CA TRP A 138 10.60 1.35 7.15
C TRP A 138 10.37 2.69 6.44
N PHE A 139 9.16 3.28 6.48
CA PHE A 139 8.94 4.68 6.14
C PHE A 139 9.64 5.59 7.15
N ARG A 140 9.38 5.36 8.44
CA ARG A 140 9.95 6.12 9.57
C ARG A 140 11.47 6.09 9.52
N ASP A 141 12.09 4.91 9.42
CA ASP A 141 13.55 4.79 9.42
C ASP A 141 14.18 5.53 8.25
N THR A 142 13.58 5.42 7.06
CA THR A 142 14.01 6.17 5.88
C THR A 142 13.90 7.68 6.11
N PHE A 143 12.83 8.15 6.73
CA PHE A 143 12.62 9.56 7.04
C PHE A 143 13.63 10.06 8.09
N VAL A 144 13.86 9.30 9.16
CA VAL A 144 14.87 9.59 10.18
C VAL A 144 16.28 9.63 9.59
N ASN A 145 16.62 8.68 8.72
CA ASN A 145 17.91 8.66 8.01
C ASN A 145 18.09 9.86 7.08
N THR A 146 17.00 10.53 6.68
CA THR A 146 17.03 11.66 5.76
C THR A 146 17.11 13.00 6.50
N ILE A 147 16.27 13.22 7.52
CA ILE A 147 16.13 14.55 8.17
C ILE A 147 16.52 14.57 9.66
N GLY A 148 17.01 13.44 10.18
CA GLY A 148 17.35 13.28 11.59
C GLY A 148 16.13 13.05 12.50
N HIS A 149 16.40 12.52 13.69
CA HIS A 149 15.37 12.01 14.59
C HIS A 149 14.36 13.08 15.04
N ARG A 150 14.84 14.25 15.48
CA ARG A 150 13.96 15.27 16.06
C ARG A 150 12.99 15.88 15.05
N GLU A 151 13.46 16.18 13.84
CA GLU A 151 12.58 16.72 12.81
C GLU A 151 11.58 15.65 12.34
N ALA A 152 12.05 14.40 12.19
CA ALA A 152 11.20 13.26 11.86
C ALA A 152 10.10 13.03 12.90
N GLU A 153 10.42 13.02 14.19
CA GLU A 153 9.45 12.83 15.28
C GLU A 153 8.34 13.88 15.24
N LYS A 154 8.73 15.15 15.13
CA LYS A 154 7.78 16.27 15.04
C LYS A 154 6.89 16.16 13.81
N MET A 155 7.47 15.92 12.64
CA MET A 155 6.73 15.88 11.38
C MET A 155 5.83 14.65 11.28
N LEU A 156 6.29 13.47 11.70
CA LEU A 156 5.47 12.25 11.71
C LEU A 156 4.32 12.34 12.71
N GLY A 157 4.60 12.82 13.93
CA GLY A 157 3.58 12.96 14.98
C GLY A 157 2.47 13.93 14.60
N LEU A 158 2.82 15.05 13.95
CA LEU A 158 1.87 16.06 13.49
C LEU A 158 1.38 15.85 12.05
N GLY A 159 1.93 14.87 11.32
CA GLY A 159 1.61 14.61 9.91
C GLY A 159 1.89 15.81 9.00
N LEU A 160 3.00 16.50 9.23
CA LEU A 160 3.35 17.73 8.52
C LEU A 160 3.88 17.45 7.13
N GLN A 161 3.54 18.35 6.21
CA GLN A 161 4.21 18.49 4.94
C GLN A 161 4.85 19.88 4.89
N VAL A 162 5.94 19.99 4.14
CA VAL A 162 6.71 21.23 3.99
C VAL A 162 6.86 21.58 2.52
N ASP A 163 6.98 22.86 2.21
CA ASP A 163 7.32 23.34 0.87
C ASP A 163 8.78 23.01 0.53
N ALA A 164 9.19 23.22 -0.73
CA ALA A 164 10.53 22.92 -1.19
C ALA A 164 11.63 23.69 -0.43
N THR A 165 11.38 24.94 -0.01
CA THR A 165 12.35 25.76 0.71
C THR A 165 12.64 25.15 2.08
N LYS A 166 11.58 24.84 2.83
CA LYS A 166 11.72 24.21 4.14
C LYS A 166 12.24 22.78 4.00
N ALA A 167 11.79 22.01 3.01
CA ALA A 167 12.28 20.67 2.70
C ALA A 167 13.80 20.66 2.48
N LYS A 168 14.34 21.64 1.72
CA LYS A 168 15.77 21.80 1.52
C LYS A 168 16.49 22.13 2.83
N SER A 169 15.94 23.04 3.63
CA SER A 169 16.56 23.47 4.90
C SER A 169 16.71 22.34 5.92
N ILE A 170 15.86 21.30 5.87
CA ILE A 170 15.88 20.15 6.78
C ILE A 170 16.54 18.91 6.16
N GLY A 171 17.04 19.00 4.92
CA GLY A 171 17.66 17.87 4.21
C GLY A 171 16.67 16.87 3.58
N LEU A 172 15.37 17.17 3.55
CA LEU A 172 14.37 16.28 2.93
C LEU A 172 14.50 16.26 1.40
N VAL A 173 14.90 17.39 0.81
CA VAL A 173 15.31 17.48 -0.60
C VAL A 173 16.68 18.15 -0.67
N ASP A 174 17.43 17.89 -1.73
CA ASP A 174 18.78 18.43 -1.91
C ASP A 174 18.75 19.78 -2.65
N GLU A 175 17.76 19.97 -3.53
CA GLU A 175 17.54 21.22 -4.26
C GLU A 175 16.07 21.65 -4.28
N ALA A 176 15.87 22.96 -4.23
CA ALA A 176 14.59 23.64 -4.43
C ALA A 176 14.78 24.66 -5.55
N VAL A 177 14.09 24.46 -6.68
CA VAL A 177 14.29 25.22 -7.93
C VAL A 177 12.96 25.61 -8.55
N ALA A 178 12.96 26.43 -9.61
CA ALA A 178 11.73 26.69 -10.39
C ALA A 178 11.27 25.42 -11.13
N LEU A 179 10.00 25.35 -11.53
CA LEU A 179 9.40 24.13 -12.12
C LEU A 179 10.15 23.68 -13.37
N GLU A 180 10.41 24.63 -14.26
CA GLU A 180 11.12 24.47 -15.53
C GLU A 180 12.58 24.00 -15.34
N GLU A 181 13.16 24.21 -14.16
CA GLU A 181 14.53 23.80 -13.84
C GLU A 181 14.60 22.41 -13.21
N VAL A 182 13.50 21.81 -12.75
CA VAL A 182 13.53 20.53 -12.01
C VAL A 182 14.20 19.43 -12.84
N PHE A 183 13.74 19.20 -14.07
CA PHE A 183 14.27 18.14 -14.92
C PHE A 183 15.70 18.43 -15.42
N PRO A 184 16.05 19.63 -15.94
CA PRO A 184 17.43 19.97 -16.29
C PRO A 184 18.43 19.79 -15.14
N ARG A 185 18.03 20.17 -13.92
CA ARG A 185 18.85 19.97 -12.71
C ARG A 185 18.99 18.49 -12.36
N ALA A 186 17.95 17.69 -12.59
CA ALA A 186 18.00 16.24 -12.38
C ALA A 186 18.98 15.54 -13.35
N GLU A 187 18.99 15.93 -14.62
CA GLU A 187 19.98 15.44 -15.60
C GLU A 187 21.40 15.83 -15.22
N THR A 188 21.59 17.09 -14.81
CA THR A 188 22.89 17.58 -14.33
C THR A 188 23.37 16.80 -13.10
N ALA A 189 22.48 16.57 -12.12
CA ALA A 189 22.78 15.78 -10.94
C ALA A 189 23.11 14.33 -11.33
N MET A 190 22.34 13.71 -12.22
CA MET A 190 22.57 12.34 -12.70
C MET A 190 23.96 12.20 -13.34
N GLY A 191 24.38 13.19 -14.15
CA GLY A 191 25.73 13.22 -14.72
C GLY A 191 26.84 13.11 -13.67
N LYS A 192 26.68 13.78 -12.51
CA LYS A 192 27.63 13.68 -11.39
C LYS A 192 27.65 12.28 -10.76
N TRP A 193 26.48 11.66 -10.57
CA TRP A 193 26.38 10.31 -10.01
C TRP A 193 26.95 9.23 -10.95
N LEU A 194 26.78 9.41 -12.27
CA LEU A 194 27.28 8.49 -13.29
C LEU A 194 28.79 8.63 -13.54
N ALA A 195 29.38 9.78 -13.21
CA ALA A 195 30.83 9.98 -13.31
C ALA A 195 31.63 9.19 -12.25
N ILE A 196 30.98 8.70 -11.18
CA ILE A 196 31.63 7.91 -10.13
C ILE A 196 31.76 6.45 -10.56
N PRO A 197 32.91 5.77 -10.30
CA PRO A 197 33.05 4.34 -10.58
C PRO A 197 31.91 3.52 -10.00
N ASP A 198 31.17 2.81 -10.88
CA ASP A 198 29.90 2.14 -10.53
C ASP A 198 30.05 1.23 -9.32
N MET A 199 31.11 0.40 -9.29
CA MET A 199 31.26 -0.56 -8.21
C MET A 199 31.49 0.08 -6.84
N ALA A 200 32.26 1.18 -6.79
CA ALA A 200 32.45 1.93 -5.56
C ALA A 200 31.13 2.58 -5.12
N ARG A 201 30.41 3.24 -6.03
CA ARG A 201 29.10 3.86 -5.75
C ARG A 201 28.10 2.85 -5.20
N VAL A 202 27.96 1.70 -5.85
CA VAL A 202 27.03 0.64 -5.45
C VAL A 202 27.39 0.10 -4.06
N LYS A 203 28.66 -0.17 -3.79
CA LYS A 203 29.10 -0.70 -2.49
C LYS A 203 28.90 0.31 -1.36
N THR A 204 29.20 1.58 -1.57
CA THR A 204 28.91 2.64 -0.60
C THR A 204 27.41 2.74 -0.32
N LYS A 205 26.56 2.74 -1.36
CA LYS A 205 25.10 2.77 -1.18
C LYS A 205 24.60 1.58 -0.35
N GLN A 206 25.12 0.38 -0.62
CA GLN A 206 24.78 -0.82 0.16
C GLN A 206 25.18 -0.65 1.64
N LEU A 207 26.41 -0.22 1.92
CA LEU A 207 26.88 0.01 3.30
C LEU A 207 25.99 0.98 4.08
N MET A 208 25.46 2.01 3.42
CA MET A 208 24.61 3.01 4.07
C MET A 208 23.15 2.56 4.29
N ARG A 209 22.65 1.62 3.50
CA ARG A 209 21.20 1.33 3.41
C ARG A 209 20.81 -0.08 3.82
N GLN A 210 21.74 -1.04 3.77
CA GLN A 210 21.42 -2.45 3.90
C GLN A 210 20.79 -2.77 5.27
N GLU A 211 21.31 -2.21 6.36
CA GLU A 211 20.75 -2.44 7.70
C GLU A 211 19.26 -2.05 7.80
N THR A 212 18.88 -0.92 7.19
CA THR A 212 17.48 -0.47 7.19
C THR A 212 16.60 -1.36 6.32
N ALA A 213 17.12 -1.88 5.20
CA ALA A 213 16.40 -2.83 4.36
C ALA A 213 16.25 -4.20 5.06
N ASP A 214 17.30 -4.68 5.71
CA ASP A 214 17.32 -5.95 6.44
C ASP A 214 16.31 -5.97 7.57
N ARG A 215 16.11 -4.84 8.26
CA ARG A 215 15.04 -4.68 9.26
C ARG A 215 13.66 -5.01 8.68
N LEU A 216 13.32 -4.52 7.49
CA LEU A 216 12.04 -4.86 6.83
C LEU A 216 12.02 -6.32 6.38
N ILE A 217 13.10 -6.82 5.77
CA ILE A 217 13.19 -8.22 5.32
C ILE A 217 12.91 -9.18 6.47
N ALA A 218 13.49 -8.92 7.64
CA ALA A 218 13.32 -9.75 8.83
C ALA A 218 11.90 -9.76 9.41
N ILE A 219 11.11 -8.70 9.19
CA ILE A 219 9.75 -8.58 9.75
C ILE A 219 8.65 -8.60 8.69
N ARG A 220 8.97 -8.95 7.45
CA ARG A 220 8.13 -8.69 6.28
C ARG A 220 6.70 -9.26 6.39
N GLU A 221 6.60 -10.50 6.86
CA GLU A 221 5.31 -11.18 7.07
C GLU A 221 4.53 -10.53 8.21
N LYS A 222 5.18 -10.26 9.34
CA LYS A 222 4.59 -9.58 10.50
C LYS A 222 4.12 -8.16 10.17
N ASP A 223 4.89 -7.41 9.38
CA ASP A 223 4.53 -6.07 8.90
C ASP A 223 3.28 -6.12 8.00
N LEU A 224 3.19 -7.13 7.13
CA LEU A 224 2.04 -7.37 6.28
C LEU A 224 0.77 -7.71 7.08
N GLU A 225 0.88 -8.62 8.05
CA GLU A 225 -0.23 -8.97 8.95
C GLU A 225 -0.71 -7.75 9.72
N ALA A 226 0.21 -7.04 10.39
CA ALA A 226 -0.10 -5.85 11.17
C ALA A 226 -0.77 -4.75 10.31
N PHE A 227 -0.27 -4.50 9.10
CA PHE A 227 -0.89 -3.54 8.20
C PHE A 227 -2.28 -3.99 7.74
N THR A 228 -2.45 -5.26 7.39
CA THR A 228 -3.74 -5.77 6.90
C THR A 228 -4.82 -5.65 7.96
N ASP A 229 -4.50 -6.04 9.20
CA ASP A 229 -5.41 -5.93 10.35
C ASP A 229 -5.75 -4.47 10.64
N PHE A 230 -4.73 -3.61 10.70
CA PHE A 230 -4.91 -2.19 10.98
C PHE A 230 -5.73 -1.47 9.90
N ALA A 231 -5.41 -1.71 8.63
CA ALA A 231 -6.07 -1.09 7.49
C ALA A 231 -7.54 -1.48 7.39
N GLN A 232 -7.92 -2.67 7.85
CA GLN A 232 -9.30 -3.16 7.80
C GLN A 232 -10.19 -2.62 8.92
N THR A 233 -9.64 -2.00 9.96
CA THR A 233 -10.43 -1.44 11.05
C THR A 233 -11.42 -0.38 10.55
N ASP A 234 -12.62 -0.35 11.16
CA ASP A 234 -13.69 0.60 10.80
C ASP A 234 -13.23 2.06 10.88
N LYS A 235 -12.41 2.37 11.88
CA LYS A 235 -11.85 3.70 12.08
C LYS A 235 -11.00 4.14 10.88
N VAL A 236 -10.07 3.30 10.43
CA VAL A 236 -9.20 3.61 9.29
C VAL A 236 -10.01 3.68 8.00
N GLN A 237 -10.92 2.73 7.79
CA GLN A 237 -11.76 2.67 6.59
C GLN A 237 -12.68 3.89 6.44
N LYS A 238 -13.27 4.36 7.56
CA LYS A 238 -14.07 5.58 7.59
C LYS A 238 -13.22 6.82 7.31
N SER A 239 -12.05 6.93 7.93
CA SER A 239 -11.13 8.04 7.73
C SER A 239 -10.68 8.17 6.26
N LEU A 240 -10.24 7.07 5.66
CA LEU A 240 -9.86 7.02 4.24
C LEU A 240 -11.03 7.36 3.32
N GLY A 241 -12.24 6.86 3.62
CA GLY A 241 -13.45 7.19 2.87
C GLY A 241 -13.77 8.69 2.89
N MET A 242 -13.67 9.34 4.06
CA MET A 242 -13.85 10.78 4.20
C MET A 242 -12.79 11.57 3.42
N TYR A 243 -11.54 11.14 3.49
CA TYR A 243 -10.45 11.78 2.76
C TYR A 243 -10.64 11.69 1.23
N LEU A 244 -10.95 10.50 0.70
CA LEU A 244 -11.24 10.31 -0.72
C LEU A 244 -12.43 11.15 -1.20
N ALA A 245 -13.45 11.33 -0.36
CA ALA A 245 -14.56 12.23 -0.66
C ALA A 245 -14.15 13.70 -0.70
N SER A 246 -13.20 14.11 0.15
CA SER A 246 -12.66 15.48 0.16
C SER A 246 -11.84 15.81 -1.09
N LEU A 247 -11.09 14.84 -1.62
CA LEU A 247 -10.30 15.00 -2.84
C LEU A 247 -11.16 15.24 -4.08
N LYS A 248 -12.38 14.70 -4.13
CA LYS A 248 -13.32 14.91 -5.25
C LYS A 248 -13.97 16.30 -5.26
N LYS A 249 -13.82 17.07 -4.19
CA LYS A 249 -14.42 18.40 -4.02
C LYS A 249 -13.45 19.55 -4.34
N LYS A 250 -12.17 19.23 -4.58
CA LYS A 250 -11.12 20.17 -4.98
C LYS A 250 -10.87 20.06 -6.47
#